data_AF-A0A023Q0X2-F1
#
_entry.id   AF-A0A023Q0X2-F1
#
_cell.length_a   1.000
_cell.length_b   1.000
_cell.length_c   1.000
_cell.angle_alpha   90.00
_cell.angle_beta   90.00
_cell.angle_gamma   90.00
#
_symmetry.space_group_name_H-M   'P 1'
#
loop_
_entity.id
_entity.type
_entity.pdbx_description
1 polymer ?
#
loop_
_entity_poly.entity_id
_entity_poly.type
_entity_poly.pdbx_seq_one_letter_code
_entity_poly.pdbx_strand_id
1 'polypeptide(L)'
;MKTTSSRSGWKLREKPLNYVDAPLLTWQMQKGNFTGKFTPAFNQALANTHKDIISAARIPIEKNNGPILLVSAKEDEIWPSYSMSNDIMAQLNKVNSPHSYKHIALKGGHYSFSLDTQNQVGKFLKDTLVSTCQ
;
A
#
# COMPACT_ATOMS: atom_id res chain seq x y z
N MET A 1 1.69 7.27 20.92
CA MET A 1 2.95 7.79 21.50
C MET A 1 3.99 7.72 20.39
N LYS A 2 4.58 8.85 19.97
CA LYS A 2 5.62 8.84 18.94
C LYS A 2 6.89 8.20 19.51
N THR A 3 7.56 7.34 18.74
CA THR A 3 8.88 6.85 19.13
C THR A 3 9.90 7.97 18.95
N THR A 4 10.81 8.14 19.91
CA THR A 4 11.77 9.26 19.95
C THR A 4 12.80 9.24 18.83
N SER A 5 12.94 8.11 18.13
CA SER A 5 13.81 7.91 16.96
C SER A 5 13.04 7.74 15.64
N SER A 6 11.73 8.04 15.64
CA SER A 6 10.89 7.92 14.44
C SER A 6 11.38 8.83 13.33
N ARG A 7 11.53 8.29 12.13
CA ARG A 7 11.96 9.01 10.93
C ARG A 7 11.28 8.45 9.70
N SER A 8 11.12 9.28 8.67
CA SER A 8 10.60 8.83 7.38
C SER A 8 11.50 7.76 6.78
N GLY A 9 10.90 6.68 6.27
CA GLY A 9 11.61 5.66 5.50
C GLY A 9 11.93 6.10 4.07
N TRP A 10 11.34 7.21 3.60
CA TRP A 10 11.45 7.66 2.22
C TRP A 10 11.87 9.13 2.15
N LYS A 11 12.70 9.45 1.17
CA LYS A 11 13.04 10.82 0.79
C LYS A 11 12.71 11.05 -0.68
N LEU A 12 12.32 12.28 -1.01
CA LEU A 12 12.21 12.75 -2.38
C LEU A 12 13.09 14.00 -2.54
N ARG A 13 14.09 13.93 -3.42
CA ARG A 13 15.07 15.02 -3.61
C ARG A 13 15.70 15.46 -2.28
N GLU A 14 16.21 14.49 -1.52
CA GLU A 14 16.77 14.65 -0.17
C GLU A 14 15.82 15.13 0.94
N LYS A 15 14.57 15.48 0.62
CA LYS A 15 13.58 15.87 1.63
C LYS A 15 12.80 14.66 2.13
N PRO A 16 12.73 14.42 3.46
CA PRO A 16 11.93 13.33 4.00
C PRO A 16 10.45 13.54 3.66
N LEU A 17 9.78 12.47 3.23
CA LEU A 17 8.32 12.49 3.03
C LEU A 17 7.61 12.42 4.37
N ASN A 18 6.41 12.99 4.45
CA ASN A 18 5.53 12.79 5.61
C ASN A 18 5.22 11.29 5.76
N TYR A 19 5.02 10.86 7.00
CA TYR A 19 4.82 9.46 7.32
C TYR A 19 3.95 9.32 8.56
N VAL A 20 3.35 8.15 8.70
CA VAL A 20 2.68 7.73 9.93
C VAL A 20 3.70 7.03 10.79
N ASP A 21 3.74 7.36 12.09
CA ASP A 21 4.67 6.72 13.02
C ASP A 21 4.43 5.21 13.08
N ALA A 22 5.52 4.44 12.96
CA ALA A 22 5.44 3.00 13.05
C ALA A 22 4.97 2.59 14.47
N PRO A 23 4.00 1.66 14.60
CA PRO A 23 3.42 1.29 15.89
C PRO A 23 4.31 0.36 16.74
N LEU A 24 5.63 0.60 16.76
CA LEU A 24 6.66 -0.31 17.28
C LEU A 24 6.45 -0.71 18.76
N LEU A 25 5.97 0.21 19.58
CA LEU A 25 5.78 0.01 21.01
C LEU A 25 4.35 -0.42 21.39
N THR A 26 3.46 -0.62 20.42
CA THR A 26 2.07 -1.01 20.70
C THR A 26 1.98 -2.47 21.10
N TRP A 27 1.01 -2.79 21.96
CA TRP A 27 0.72 -4.19 22.34
C TRP A 27 0.45 -5.07 21.12
N GLN A 28 -0.30 -4.56 20.12
CA GLN A 28 -0.59 -5.31 18.90
C GLN A 28 0.68 -5.64 18.12
N MET A 29 1.65 -4.72 18.05
CA MET A 29 2.94 -4.98 17.39
C MET A 29 3.74 -6.04 18.15
N GLN A 30 3.81 -5.94 19.48
CA GLN A 30 4.51 -6.94 20.30
C GLN A 30 3.87 -8.33 20.20
N LYS A 31 2.54 -8.41 20.18
CA LYS A 31 1.80 -9.64 19.91
C LYS A 31 2.10 -10.21 18.51
N GLY A 32 2.29 -9.34 17.52
CA GLY A 32 2.70 -9.74 16.16
C GLY A 32 4.00 -10.53 16.14
N ASN A 33 5.00 -10.16 16.97
CA ASN A 33 6.28 -10.87 17.05
C ASN A 33 6.15 -12.36 17.47
N PHE A 34 5.09 -12.71 18.20
CA PHE A 34 4.83 -14.09 18.61
C PHE A 34 3.82 -14.83 17.71
N THR A 35 2.95 -14.09 17.03
CA THR A 35 1.83 -14.65 16.25
C THR A 35 2.03 -14.60 14.75
N GLY A 36 3.02 -13.84 14.27
CA GLY A 36 3.20 -13.51 12.85
C GLY A 36 2.17 -12.52 12.30
N LYS A 37 1.23 -12.00 13.12
CA LYS A 37 0.14 -11.12 12.69
C LYS A 37 0.33 -9.69 13.18
N PHE A 38 0.83 -8.84 12.30
CA PHE A 38 1.12 -7.42 12.53
C PHE A 38 0.05 -6.47 12.00
N THR A 39 -0.79 -6.91 11.05
CA THR A 39 -1.87 -6.10 10.46
C THR A 39 -2.75 -5.35 11.47
N PRO A 40 -3.16 -5.94 12.63
CA PRO A 40 -3.90 -5.22 13.65
C PRO A 40 -3.17 -3.99 14.21
N ALA A 41 -1.84 -4.05 14.34
CA ALA A 41 -1.03 -2.93 14.84
C ALA A 41 -1.04 -1.76 13.84
N PHE A 42 -0.89 -2.05 12.55
CA PHE A 42 -0.95 -1.03 11.50
C PHE A 42 -2.35 -0.43 11.35
N ASN A 43 -3.41 -1.26 11.41
CA ASN A 43 -4.79 -0.76 11.44
C ASN A 43 -5.03 0.19 12.62
N GLN A 44 -4.58 -0.19 13.81
CA GLN A 44 -4.68 0.67 14.99
C GLN A 44 -3.89 1.97 14.82
N ALA A 45 -2.69 1.91 14.25
CA ALA A 45 -1.88 3.10 13.99
C ALA A 45 -2.59 4.07 13.04
N LEU A 46 -3.16 3.57 11.95
CA LEU A 46 -3.91 4.37 10.97
C LEU A 46 -5.17 4.96 11.60
N ALA A 47 -5.92 4.19 12.38
CA ALA A 47 -7.15 4.65 13.04
C ALA A 47 -6.89 5.74 14.09
N ASN A 48 -5.77 5.65 14.82
CA ASN A 48 -5.42 6.60 15.87
C ASN A 48 -4.67 7.84 15.36
N THR A 49 -4.20 7.82 14.11
CA THR A 49 -3.48 8.95 13.53
C THR A 49 -4.47 9.98 13.01
N HIS A 50 -4.19 11.26 13.28
CA HIS A 50 -5.06 12.34 12.83
C HIS A 50 -5.10 12.40 11.29
N LYS A 51 -6.27 12.77 10.74
CA LYS A 51 -6.54 12.67 9.29
C LYS A 51 -5.63 13.56 8.43
N ASP A 52 -5.14 14.68 8.97
CA ASP A 52 -4.20 15.56 8.29
C ASP A 52 -2.85 14.88 8.05
N ILE A 53 -2.32 14.15 9.04
CA ILE A 53 -1.09 13.37 8.94
C ILE A 53 -1.28 12.24 7.95
N ILE A 54 -2.41 11.53 8.01
CA ILE A 54 -2.77 10.49 7.01
C ILE A 54 -2.77 11.08 5.60
N SER A 55 -3.45 12.22 5.41
CA SER A 55 -3.52 12.89 4.12
C SER A 55 -2.16 13.37 3.63
N ALA A 56 -1.30 13.85 4.53
CA ALA A 56 0.02 14.34 4.21
C ALA A 56 1.01 13.21 3.89
N ALA A 57 0.87 12.06 4.54
CA ALA A 57 1.68 10.86 4.35
C ALA A 57 1.24 10.00 3.16
N ARG A 58 0.01 10.19 2.66
CA ARG A 58 -0.50 9.47 1.50
C ARG A 58 0.34 9.78 0.25
N ILE A 59 0.69 8.74 -0.50
CA ILE A 59 1.32 8.87 -1.81
C ILE A 59 0.31 9.52 -2.79
N PRO A 60 0.65 10.63 -3.46
CA PRO A 60 -0.26 11.35 -4.34
C PRO A 60 -0.42 10.65 -5.70
N ILE A 61 -1.08 9.48 -5.70
CA ILE A 61 -1.21 8.63 -6.89
C ILE A 61 -1.90 9.32 -8.07
N GLU A 62 -2.71 10.34 -7.80
CA GLU A 62 -3.37 11.18 -8.80
C GLU A 62 -2.39 11.99 -9.67
N LYS A 63 -1.13 12.12 -9.24
CA LYS A 63 -0.06 12.76 -10.04
C LYS A 63 0.67 11.76 -10.94
N ASN A 64 0.34 10.48 -10.86
CA ASN A 64 0.97 9.45 -11.67
C ASN A 64 0.56 9.60 -13.14
N ASN A 65 1.53 9.59 -14.06
CA ASN A 65 1.29 9.75 -15.49
C ASN A 65 1.40 8.45 -16.28
N GLY A 66 1.03 7.32 -15.67
CA GLY A 66 1.09 6.03 -16.34
C GLY A 66 0.13 4.99 -15.74
N PRO A 67 0.14 3.78 -16.30
CA PRO A 67 -0.67 2.68 -15.82
C PRO A 67 -0.30 2.27 -14.39
N ILE A 68 -1.28 1.80 -13.60
CA ILE A 68 -1.08 1.35 -12.21
C ILE A 68 -1.62 -0.06 -12.03
N LEU A 69 -0.77 -0.97 -11.56
CA LEU A 69 -1.20 -2.29 -11.10
C LEU A 69 -0.93 -2.41 -9.60
N LEU A 70 -1.97 -2.79 -8.86
CA LEU A 70 -1.87 -3.14 -7.45
C LEU A 70 -2.05 -4.64 -7.28
N VAL A 71 -1.20 -5.26 -6.48
CA VAL A 71 -1.35 -6.65 -6.03
C VAL A 71 -1.34 -6.63 -4.51
N SER A 72 -2.38 -7.20 -3.91
CA SER A 72 -2.54 -7.24 -2.45
C SER A 72 -3.13 -8.55 -1.99
N ALA A 73 -2.96 -8.88 -0.71
CA ALA A 73 -3.54 -10.08 -0.11
C ALA A 73 -4.71 -9.73 0.83
N LYS A 74 -5.83 -10.47 0.72
CA LYS A 74 -7.03 -10.23 1.54
C LYS A 74 -6.82 -10.56 3.01
N GLU A 75 -5.99 -11.56 3.29
CA GLU A 75 -5.64 -12.00 4.64
C GLU A 75 -4.18 -11.63 5.00
N ASP A 76 -3.63 -10.57 4.38
CA ASP A 76 -2.28 -10.07 4.66
C ASP A 76 -2.08 -9.85 6.16
N GLU A 77 -1.13 -10.60 6.71
CA GLU A 77 -0.79 -10.63 8.11
C GLU A 77 0.25 -9.57 8.51
N ILE A 78 0.92 -8.92 7.56
CA ILE A 78 1.96 -7.92 7.83
C ILE A 78 1.39 -6.52 7.91
N TRP A 79 0.57 -6.13 6.93
CA TRP A 79 -0.09 -4.82 6.89
C TRP A 79 -1.45 -4.92 6.18
N PRO A 80 -2.34 -3.90 6.24
CA PRO A 80 -3.66 -3.98 5.61
C PRO A 80 -3.61 -3.70 4.10
N SER A 81 -2.85 -4.49 3.32
CA SER A 81 -2.60 -4.22 1.89
C SER A 81 -3.86 -4.18 1.04
N TYR A 82 -4.84 -5.05 1.32
CA TYR A 82 -6.11 -5.08 0.60
C TYR A 82 -6.92 -3.80 0.80
N SER A 83 -7.03 -3.32 2.05
CA SER A 83 -7.72 -2.06 2.35
C SER A 83 -6.99 -0.88 1.71
N MET A 84 -5.67 -0.80 1.88
CA MET A 84 -4.86 0.27 1.30
C MET A 84 -4.97 0.32 -0.23
N SER A 85 -4.98 -0.85 -0.89
CA SER A 85 -5.15 -0.92 -2.34
C SER A 85 -6.54 -0.48 -2.79
N ASN A 86 -7.59 -0.85 -2.04
CA ASN A 86 -8.95 -0.37 -2.33
C ASN A 86 -9.08 1.15 -2.20
N ASP A 87 -8.42 1.76 -1.21
CA ASP A 87 -8.38 3.22 -1.07
C ASP A 87 -7.71 3.90 -2.27
N ILE A 88 -6.64 3.31 -2.79
CA ILE A 88 -5.98 3.79 -4.02
C ILE A 88 -6.93 3.66 -5.22
N MET A 89 -7.59 2.51 -5.39
CA MET A 89 -8.56 2.29 -6.47
C MET A 89 -9.72 3.29 -6.41
N ALA A 90 -10.28 3.52 -5.22
CA ALA A 90 -11.34 4.49 -5.00
C ALA A 90 -10.90 5.91 -5.37
N GLN A 91 -9.67 6.29 -5.02
CA GLN A 91 -9.13 7.59 -5.38
C GLN A 91 -8.85 7.73 -6.88
N LEU A 92 -8.33 6.69 -7.55
CA LEU A 92 -8.14 6.68 -9.00
C LEU A 92 -9.47 6.81 -9.76
N ASN A 93 -10.51 6.11 -9.30
CA ASN A 93 -11.87 6.26 -9.80
C ASN A 93 -12.38 7.70 -9.58
N LYS A 94 -12.20 8.25 -8.38
CA LYS A 94 -12.68 9.60 -8.02
C LYS A 94 -12.06 10.70 -8.89
N VAL A 95 -10.78 10.56 -9.27
CA VAL A 95 -10.10 11.55 -10.14
C VAL A 95 -10.26 11.25 -11.63
N ASN A 96 -11.03 10.21 -12.00
CA ASN A 96 -11.16 9.72 -13.37
C ASN A 96 -9.79 9.58 -14.06
N SER A 97 -8.88 8.83 -13.42
CA SER A 97 -7.52 8.64 -13.94
C SER A 97 -7.55 8.25 -15.43
N PRO A 98 -6.86 8.97 -16.32
CA PRO A 98 -6.88 8.68 -17.76
C PRO A 98 -6.07 7.44 -18.12
N HIS A 99 -5.21 6.97 -17.21
CA HIS A 99 -4.36 5.80 -17.39
C HIS A 99 -5.04 4.54 -16.88
N SER A 100 -4.75 3.39 -17.49
CA SER A 100 -5.25 2.08 -17.04
C SER A 100 -4.83 1.77 -15.61
N TYR A 101 -5.77 1.35 -14.77
CA TYR A 101 -5.46 0.85 -13.43
C TYR A 101 -6.22 -0.44 -13.11
N LYS A 102 -5.55 -1.35 -12.40
CA LYS A 102 -6.11 -2.65 -12.00
C LYS A 102 -5.66 -3.03 -10.61
N HIS A 103 -6.51 -3.76 -9.90
CA HIS A 103 -6.20 -4.36 -8.61
C HIS A 103 -6.43 -5.87 -8.65
N ILE A 104 -5.39 -6.63 -8.30
CA ILE A 104 -5.45 -8.08 -8.12
C ILE A 104 -5.46 -8.35 -6.62
N ALA A 105 -6.62 -8.76 -6.11
CA ALA A 105 -6.82 -9.09 -4.71
C ALA A 105 -6.70 -10.61 -4.48
N LEU A 106 -5.52 -11.03 -4.01
CA LEU A 106 -5.18 -12.42 -3.74
C LEU A 106 -5.97 -12.96 -2.54
N LYS A 107 -6.36 -14.22 -2.61
CA LYS A 107 -6.71 -15.00 -1.43
C LYS A 107 -5.42 -15.47 -0.75
N GLY A 108 -5.38 -15.43 0.57
CA GLY A 108 -4.23 -15.79 1.39
C GLY A 108 -3.52 -14.58 2.02
N GLY A 109 -2.33 -14.85 2.56
CA GLY A 109 -1.52 -13.90 3.30
C GLY A 109 -0.49 -13.16 2.43
N HIS A 110 0.43 -12.48 3.10
CA HIS A 110 1.43 -11.59 2.51
C HIS A 110 2.27 -12.27 1.42
N TYR A 111 2.52 -13.57 1.58
CA TYR A 111 3.36 -14.36 0.67
C TYR A 111 2.58 -15.19 -0.36
N SER A 112 1.28 -14.92 -0.56
CA SER A 112 0.42 -15.72 -1.46
C SER A 112 0.59 -15.42 -2.95
N PHE A 113 1.70 -14.79 -3.35
CA PHE A 113 2.01 -14.55 -4.76
C PHE A 113 2.23 -15.89 -5.51
N SER A 114 1.50 -16.08 -6.60
CA SER A 114 1.47 -17.34 -7.35
C SER A 114 1.86 -17.17 -8.82
N LEU A 115 2.10 -18.28 -9.52
CA LEU A 115 2.33 -18.26 -10.98
C LEU A 115 1.13 -17.68 -11.75
N ASP A 116 -0.09 -17.95 -11.30
CA ASP A 116 -1.28 -17.32 -11.87
C ASP A 116 -1.26 -15.80 -11.71
N THR A 117 -0.88 -15.32 -10.51
CA THR A 117 -0.71 -13.88 -10.25
C THR A 117 0.36 -13.29 -11.17
N GLN A 118 1.48 -13.97 -11.35
CA GLN A 118 2.54 -13.57 -12.25
C GLN A 118 2.05 -13.45 -13.70
N ASN A 119 1.24 -14.40 -14.17
CA ASN A 119 0.64 -14.35 -15.50
C ASN A 119 -0.29 -13.15 -15.67
N GLN A 120 -1.10 -12.84 -14.65
CA GLN A 120 -1.97 -11.66 -14.66
C GLN A 120 -1.18 -10.35 -14.68
N VAL A 121 -0.07 -10.28 -13.94
CA VAL A 121 0.86 -9.14 -13.95
C VAL A 121 1.48 -9.00 -15.35
N GLY A 122 2.00 -10.09 -15.92
CA GLY A 122 2.59 -10.09 -17.26
C GLY A 122 1.60 -9.65 -18.34
N LYS A 123 0.34 -10.09 -18.25
CA LYS A 123 -0.72 -9.64 -19.15
C LYS A 123 -0.94 -8.12 -19.05
N PHE A 124 -1.05 -7.58 -17.83
CA PHE A 124 -1.21 -6.14 -17.64
C PHE A 124 -0.04 -5.36 -18.25
N LEU A 125 1.20 -5.76 -17.96
CA LEU A 125 2.39 -5.11 -18.50
C LEU A 125 2.41 -5.13 -20.04
N LYS A 126 2.08 -6.27 -20.66
CA LYS A 126 1.96 -6.39 -22.12
C LYS A 126 0.91 -5.42 -22.68
N ASP A 127 -0.26 -5.37 -22.05
CA ASP A 127 -1.40 -4.59 -22.51
C ASP A 127 -1.20 -3.07 -22.34
N THR A 128 -0.34 -2.64 -21.42
CA THR A 128 -0.20 -1.22 -21.08
C THR A 128 1.15 -0.60 -21.42
N LEU A 129 2.22 -1.40 -21.54
CA LEU A 129 3.57 -0.91 -21.83
C LEU A 129 4.11 -1.36 -23.19
N VAL A 130 3.73 -2.54 -23.68
CA VAL A 130 4.29 -3.08 -24.92
C VAL A 130 3.45 -2.68 -26.13
N SER A 131 2.13 -2.72 -26.00
CA SER A 131 1.17 -2.33 -27.05
C SER A 131 1.16 -0.82 -27.36
N THR A 132 1.61 0.01 -26.43
CA THR A 132 1.65 1.48 -26.54
C THR A 132 2.95 2.02 -27.13
N CYS A 133 3.93 1.15 -27.44
CA CYS A 133 5.21 1.50 -28.05
C CYS A 133 5.24 1.35 -29.58
N GLN A 134 4.09 1.47 -30.26
CA GLN A 134 4.02 1.46 -31.73
C GLN A 134 4.06 2.87 -32.31
#